data_AF-A0A7W0YWV6-F1
#
_entry.id   AF-A0A7W0YWV6-F1
#
_cell.length_a   1.000
_cell.length_b   1.000
_cell.length_c   1.000
_cell.angle_alpha   90.00
_cell.angle_beta   90.00
_cell.angle_gamma   90.00
#
_symmetry.space_group_name_H-M   'P 1'
#
loop_
_entity.id
_entity.type
_entity.pdbx_description
1 polymer ?
#
loop_
_entity_poly.entity_id
_entity_poly.type
_entity_poly.pdbx_seq_one_letter_code
_entity_poly.pdbx_strand_id
1 'polypeptide(L)' 'LQDEDVIIAIGDREVRSSEELVVAIDVYKPGDTVTVEFVRGSDSQTVEAVLSQA' A
#
# COMPACT_ATOMS: atom_id res chain seq x y z
N LEU A 1 -6.80 6.28 2.37
CA LEU A 1 -5.73 6.50 3.37
C LEU A 1 -5.89 7.91 3.92
N GLN A 2 -5.39 8.15 5.12
CA GLN A 2 -5.35 9.48 5.73
C GLN A 2 -3.91 9.84 6.10
N ASP A 3 -3.72 11.08 6.52
CA ASP A 3 -2.41 11.55 6.99
C ASP A 3 -1.92 10.70 8.17
N GLU A 4 -0.59 10.58 8.30
CA GLU A 4 0.09 9.74 9.30
C GLU A 4 -0.02 8.21 9.08
N ASP A 5 -0.74 7.74 8.06
CA ASP A 5 -0.72 6.31 7.69
C ASP A 5 0.67 5.91 7.16
N VAL A 6 1.25 4.86 7.74
CA VAL A 6 2.51 4.28 7.25
C VAL A 6 2.22 2.94 6.59
N ILE A 7 2.37 2.87 5.28
CA ILE A 7 2.17 1.62 4.52
C ILE A 7 3.32 0.66 4.84
N ILE A 8 2.96 -0.57 5.19
CA ILE A 8 3.91 -1.63 5.55
C ILE A 8 3.81 -2.86 4.63
N ALA A 9 2.74 -2.99 3.85
CA ALA A 9 2.64 -4.01 2.80
C ALA A 9 1.64 -3.63 1.70
N ILE A 10 1.86 -4.13 0.49
CA ILE A 10 0.88 -4.14 -0.60
C ILE A 10 0.80 -5.54 -1.21
N GLY A 11 -0.42 -6.06 -1.33
CA GLY A 11 -0.68 -7.44 -1.72
C GLY A 11 0.00 -8.40 -0.76
N ASP A 12 0.85 -9.26 -1.30
CA ASP A 12 1.63 -10.24 -0.53
C ASP A 12 3.06 -9.76 -0.20
N ARG A 13 3.36 -8.47 -0.42
CA ARG A 13 4.73 -7.93 -0.36
C ARG A 13 4.88 -6.90 0.76
N GLU A 14 5.77 -7.20 1.71
CA GLU A 14 6.21 -6.23 2.72
C GLU A 14 6.97 -5.06 2.07
N VAL A 15 6.79 -3.88 2.65
CA VAL A 15 7.39 -2.62 2.21
C VAL A 15 7.99 -1.91 3.41
N ARG A 16 9.26 -1.51 3.31
CA ARG A 16 10.01 -0.85 4.39
C ARG A 16 10.49 0.55 4.04
N SER A 17 10.36 0.95 2.78
CA SER A 17 10.68 2.30 2.32
C SER A 17 9.75 2.78 1.21
N SER A 18 9.79 4.09 0.95
CA SER A 18 9.07 4.71 -0.17
C SER A 18 9.47 4.12 -1.52
N GLU A 19 10.75 3.79 -1.71
CA GLU A 19 11.26 3.24 -2.96
C GLU A 19 10.78 1.80 -3.16
N GLU A 20 10.76 1.00 -2.10
CA GLU A 20 10.20 -0.35 -2.14
C GLU A 20 8.71 -0.34 -2.47
N LEU A 21 7.95 0.65 -1.97
CA LEU A 21 6.54 0.80 -2.28
C LEU A 21 6.31 0.99 -3.78
N VAL A 22 7.10 1.86 -4.42
CA VAL A 22 7.00 2.12 -5.86
C VAL A 22 7.25 0.83 -6.64
N VAL A 23 8.30 0.08 -6.28
CA VAL A 23 8.63 -1.21 -6.92
C VAL A 23 7.56 -2.28 -6.65
N ALA A 24 6.91 -2.24 -5.48
CA ALA A 24 5.81 -3.15 -5.15
C ALA A 24 4.55 -2.85 -5.97
N ILE A 25 4.29 -1.59 -6.30
CA ILE A 25 3.13 -1.18 -7.10
C ILE A 25 3.36 -1.42 -8.61
N ASP A 26 4.60 -1.33 -9.09
CA ASP A 26 4.96 -1.40 -10.52
C ASP A 26 4.52 -2.70 -11.24
N VAL A 27 4.28 -3.78 -10.49
CA VAL A 27 3.80 -5.05 -11.05
C VAL A 27 2.30 -5.06 -11.33
N TYR A 28 1.56 -4.12 -10.76
CA TYR A 28 0.11 -3.98 -10.91
C TYR A 28 -0.24 -2.95 -11.99
N LYS A 29 -1.44 -3.08 -12.55
CA LYS A 29 -1.95 -2.15 -13.54
C LYS A 29 -2.88 -1.14 -12.88
N PRO A 30 -2.97 0.08 -13.43
CA PRO A 30 -4.05 0.99 -13.05
C PRO A 30 -5.41 0.32 -13.28
N GLY A 31 -6.29 0.43 -12.29
CA GLY A 31 -7.59 -0.24 -12.21
C GLY A 31 -7.58 -1.53 -11.40
N ASP A 32 -6.42 -2.08 -11.04
CA ASP A 32 -6.33 -3.25 -10.19
C ASP A 32 -6.73 -2.92 -8.74
N THR A 33 -7.46 -3.83 -8.11
CA THR A 33 -7.70 -3.79 -6.67
C THR A 33 -6.58 -4.51 -5.96
N VAL A 34 -5.92 -3.83 -5.02
CA VAL A 34 -4.86 -4.38 -4.18
C VAL A 34 -5.20 -4.23 -2.71
N THR A 35 -4.74 -5.18 -1.91
CA THR A 35 -4.77 -5.10 -0.46
C THR A 35 -3.62 -4.21 0.01
N VAL A 36 -3.90 -3.24 0.87
CA VAL A 36 -2.90 -2.34 1.47
C VAL A 36 -2.94 -2.53 2.98
N GLU A 37 -1.80 -2.86 3.56
CA GLU A 37 -1.61 -2.89 5.01
C GLU A 37 -0.84 -1.64 5.44
N PHE A 38 -1.36 -0.98 6.47
CA PHE A 38 -0.76 0.22 7.03
C PHE A 38 -0.87 0.24 8.56
N VAL A 39 0.01 0.99 9.19
CA VAL A 39 -0.04 1.30 10.62
C VAL A 39 -0.60 2.70 10.81
N ARG A 40 -1.53 2.84 11.74
CA ARG A 40 -2.05 4.13 12.22
C ARG A 40 -1.97 4.17 13.74
N GLY A 41 -1.15 5.06 14.27
CA GLY A 41 -0.87 5.11 15.70
C GLY A 41 -0.16 3.83 16.16
N SER A 42 -0.86 2.99 16.92
CA SER A 42 -0.34 1.70 17.41
C SER A 42 -1.00 0.48 16.77
N ASP A 43 -1.97 0.69 15.88
CA ASP A 43 -2.76 -0.39 15.30
C ASP A 43 -2.36 -0.62 13.83
N SER A 44 -2.29 -1.88 13.43
CA SER A 44 -2.22 -2.27 12.02
C SER A 44 -3.63 -2.45 11.45
N GLN A 45 -3.81 -2.00 10.21
CA GLN A 45 -5.07 -2.08 9.50
C GLN A 45 -4.84 -2.51 8.06
N THR A 46 -5.84 -3.18 7.49
CA THR A 46 -5.83 -3.66 6.11
C THR A 46 -7.05 -3.14 5.36
N VAL A 47 -6.86 -2.64 4.15
CA VAL A 47 -7.93 -2.14 3.28
C VAL A 47 -7.71 -2.59 1.84
N GLU A 48 -8.79 -2.74 1.08
CA GLU A 48 -8.70 -2.87 -0.37
C GLU A 48 -8.73 -1.48 -1.01
N ALA A 49 -7.84 -1.25 -1.97
CA ALA A 49 -7.74 0.00 -2.72
C ALA A 49 -7.60 -0.28 -4.22
N VAL A 50 -8.24 0.57 -5.03
CA VAL A 50 -8.09 0.52 -6.49
C VAL A 50 -6.94 1.45 -6.89
N LEU A 51 -5.96 0.93 -7.63
CA LEU A 51 -4.84 1.73 -8.12
C LEU A 51 -5.32 2.68 -9.23
N SER A 52 -5.22 3.98 -9.02
CA SER A 52 -5.47 4.99 -10.06
C SER A 52 -4.20 5.27 -10.87
N GLN A 53 -4.37 5.88 -12.05
CA GLN A 53 -3.23 6.49 -12.74
C GLN A 53 -2.75 7.72 -11.97
N ALA A 54 -1.44 7.97 -12.02
CA ALA A 54 -0.79 9.14 -11.45
C ALA A 54 -1.16 10.43 -12.20
#